data_AF-A0A0S8EHC1-F1
#
_entry.id   AF-A0A0S8EHC1-F1
#
_cell.length_a   1.000
_cell.length_b   1.000
_cell.length_c   1.000
_cell.angle_alpha   90.00
_cell.angle_beta   90.00
_cell.angle_gamma   90.00
#
_symmetry.space_group_name_H-M   'P 1'
#
loop_
_entity.id
_entity.type
_entity.pdbx_description
1 polymer ?
#
loop_
_entity_poly.entity_id
_entity_poly.type
_entity_poly.pdbx_seq_one_letter_code
_entity_poly.pdbx_strand_id
1 'polypeptide(L)'
;MRQPFIFFGSLCAGALGAAVMALSSALHAANDAFPPGGDPVSAALRAQLATSTAVCGGAYLDTARLAPFYVIDRAVPLWVTDAGPGARAERLREALDSAGREGLVPANYRFGEIERHWQAPAPAAQACLDLLLTDAIRRYASDVHSGRIDPREADPAWYPRPAPFQPAEALRAAWSEHAFAAFLHDLPPPHMGYQRLREVLARYEALARDGGWTNVAAGASIEPGMRDVRVPVLRARLRAEGDLRGITFGGDRYDERLAAAVRRFQQRHGLTADGIVGARTRAAMNVPVAERLAQIRRTMERWRWLPRSLGDPHVLVNTAGFELDVVDGQRSVLAMRVIVGTPDQATPSFAASMDALVINPYWNVPLRIARDKLLPIQQRNPRFFVDRGFRVYPNGGESPREVDPAGIDWPRVSAEGFPYRLRQEPGARNSMGRVAFVLPNPFDIFLHDTPERWLFERDTRTLSEGCVRIERFMPLALYALRGSEDWNEGRIRAEIESLRHRKVSLPRPIPVYVLYLTSWVDDAGAVHFASDAYQREGVLERYYPASEGS
;
A
#
# COMPACT_ATOMS: atom_id res chain seq x y z
N MET A 1 76.91 35.49 2.28
CA MET A 1 76.96 36.71 1.43
C MET A 1 75.53 37.17 1.17
N ARG A 2 75.20 38.39 1.61
CA ARG A 2 74.07 39.28 1.26
C ARG A 2 72.66 38.69 1.05
N GLN A 3 71.73 39.09 1.94
CA GLN A 3 70.29 39.19 1.66
C GLN A 3 69.99 40.42 0.76
N PRO A 4 68.73 40.66 0.30
CA PRO A 4 67.71 41.31 1.14
C PRO A 4 66.23 40.83 0.98
N PHE A 5 65.48 40.93 2.10
CA PHE A 5 64.06 41.37 2.32
C PHE A 5 62.92 40.78 1.43
N ILE A 6 61.71 40.44 1.93
CA ILE A 6 60.72 41.30 2.62
C ILE A 6 59.71 40.44 3.42
N PHE A 7 59.35 40.94 4.61
CA PHE A 7 58.21 40.58 5.47
C PHE A 7 56.89 41.09 4.89
N PHE A 8 55.78 40.34 4.95
CA PHE A 8 54.47 40.93 5.32
C PHE A 8 53.55 39.89 5.94
N GLY A 9 53.07 40.21 7.14
CA GLY A 9 52.05 39.46 7.85
C GLY A 9 50.65 40.01 7.64
N SER A 10 49.69 39.18 8.05
CA SER A 10 48.35 39.50 8.55
C SER A 10 47.43 40.37 7.69
N LEU A 11 46.37 39.74 7.15
CA LEU A 11 45.07 40.36 6.91
C LEU A 11 43.96 39.30 6.98
N CYS A 12 43.80 38.72 8.17
CA CYS A 12 42.58 38.04 8.60
C CYS A 12 41.69 39.07 9.31
N ALA A 13 40.89 39.85 8.56
CA ALA A 13 39.81 40.69 9.14
C ALA A 13 38.85 41.32 8.09
N GLY A 14 38.93 40.98 6.79
CA GLY A 14 38.15 41.69 5.76
C GLY A 14 36.87 40.99 5.27
N ALA A 15 36.75 39.67 5.41
CA ALA A 15 35.76 38.90 4.65
C ALA A 15 34.47 38.54 5.41
N LEU A 16 34.44 38.62 6.75
CA LEU A 16 33.23 38.29 7.53
C LEU A 16 32.27 39.48 7.72
N GLY A 17 32.72 40.73 7.56
CA GLY A 17 31.87 41.92 7.71
C GLY A 17 30.96 42.19 6.51
N ALA A 18 31.40 41.83 5.30
CA ALA A 18 30.66 42.10 4.07
C ALA A 18 29.50 41.12 3.83
N ALA A 19 29.63 39.86 4.25
CA ALA A 19 28.59 38.85 4.07
C ALA A 19 27.38 39.04 5.01
N VAL A 20 27.62 39.52 6.24
CA VAL A 20 26.54 39.81 7.21
C VAL A 20 25.78 41.09 6.84
N MET A 21 26.45 42.10 6.27
CA MET A 21 25.76 43.30 5.77
C MET A 21 25.03 43.06 4.44
N ALA A 22 25.51 42.17 3.57
CA ALA A 22 24.81 41.82 2.32
C ALA A 22 23.55 40.96 2.55
N LEU A 23 23.55 40.05 3.55
CA LEU A 23 22.33 39.34 3.93
C LEU A 23 21.35 40.22 4.70
N SER A 24 21.82 41.18 5.51
CA SER A 24 20.92 42.10 6.23
C SER A 24 20.28 43.14 5.29
N SER A 25 20.98 43.57 4.24
CA SER A 25 20.45 44.49 3.22
C SER A 25 19.56 43.81 2.17
N ALA A 26 19.77 42.52 1.85
CA ALA A 26 18.82 41.75 1.04
C ALA A 26 17.53 41.40 1.81
N LEU A 27 17.60 41.20 3.13
CA LEU A 27 16.42 41.05 3.99
C LEU A 27 15.69 42.39 4.25
N HIS A 28 16.39 43.53 4.22
CA HIS A 28 15.77 44.86 4.32
C HIS A 28 15.22 45.37 2.98
N ALA A 29 15.86 45.07 1.83
CA ALA A 29 15.38 45.49 0.52
C ALA A 29 14.14 44.70 0.03
N ALA A 30 13.91 43.50 0.56
CA ALA A 30 12.64 42.79 0.38
C ALA A 30 11.53 43.29 1.32
N ASN A 31 11.85 44.18 2.26
CA ASN A 31 10.94 44.69 3.27
C ASN A 31 10.30 46.04 2.88
N ASP A 32 10.81 46.71 1.85
CA ASP A 32 10.36 48.04 1.39
C ASP A 32 9.51 48.03 0.09
N ALA A 33 9.04 46.85 -0.35
CA ALA A 33 8.19 46.71 -1.54
C ALA A 33 6.71 46.41 -1.24
N PHE A 34 6.25 46.61 -0.01
CA PHE A 34 4.84 46.37 0.36
C PHE A 34 4.32 47.48 1.28
N PRO A 35 3.09 47.99 1.06
CA PRO A 35 2.59 49.14 1.80
C PRO A 35 2.49 48.81 3.30
N PRO A 36 2.72 49.80 4.18
CA PRO A 36 2.54 49.63 5.62
C PRO A 36 1.06 49.31 5.90
N GLY A 37 0.78 48.49 6.91
CA GLY A 37 -0.54 47.87 7.11
C GLY A 37 -1.73 48.76 6.79
N GLY A 38 -2.54 48.38 5.80
CA GLY A 38 -3.58 49.27 5.29
C GLY A 38 -4.54 48.73 4.23
N ASP A 39 -4.42 47.48 3.79
CA ASP A 39 -5.42 46.88 2.90
C ASP A 39 -6.61 46.32 3.72
N PRO A 40 -7.88 46.62 3.35
CA PRO A 40 -9.06 46.16 4.07
C PRO A 40 -9.19 44.63 4.22
N VAL A 41 -8.63 43.85 3.29
CA VAL A 41 -8.63 42.37 3.33
C VAL A 41 -7.69 41.87 4.43
N SER A 42 -6.44 42.34 4.46
CA SER A 42 -5.48 42.00 5.54
C SER A 42 -6.01 42.41 6.92
N ALA A 43 -6.75 43.52 7.03
CA ALA A 43 -7.38 43.93 8.29
C ALA A 43 -8.49 42.95 8.72
N ALA A 44 -9.36 42.55 7.80
CA ALA A 44 -10.40 41.55 8.06
C ALA A 44 -9.80 40.17 8.40
N LEU A 45 -8.72 39.78 7.71
CA LEU A 45 -8.02 38.52 7.95
C LEU A 45 -7.39 38.47 9.34
N ARG A 46 -6.72 39.55 9.77
CA ARG A 46 -6.19 39.67 11.15
C ARG A 46 -7.29 39.55 12.19
N ALA A 47 -8.42 40.23 11.98
CA ALA A 47 -9.54 40.18 12.91
C ALA A 47 -10.09 38.75 13.06
N GLN A 48 -10.17 37.99 11.96
CA GLN A 48 -10.60 36.59 11.99
C GLN A 48 -9.56 35.67 12.66
N LEU A 49 -8.27 35.81 12.31
CA LEU A 49 -7.18 35.00 12.87
C LEU A 49 -6.92 35.26 14.36
N ALA A 50 -7.30 36.43 14.89
CA ALA A 50 -7.19 36.75 16.31
C ALA A 50 -8.21 35.99 17.19
N THR A 51 -9.25 35.42 16.59
CA THR A 51 -10.22 34.55 17.29
C THR A 51 -9.73 33.11 17.31
N SER A 52 -10.27 32.26 18.20
CA SER A 52 -9.99 30.81 18.19
C SER A 52 -10.73 30.06 17.09
N THR A 53 -11.77 30.66 16.50
CA THR A 53 -12.57 30.04 15.44
C THR A 53 -13.11 31.13 14.51
N ALA A 54 -12.71 31.09 13.25
CA ALA A 54 -13.27 31.94 12.22
C ALA A 54 -14.52 31.28 11.62
N VAL A 55 -15.56 32.07 11.37
CA VAL A 55 -16.80 31.60 10.74
C VAL A 55 -16.88 32.16 9.33
N CYS A 56 -16.92 31.26 8.35
CA CYS A 56 -16.75 31.60 6.95
C CYS A 56 -17.69 30.81 6.04
N GLY A 57 -18.68 31.49 5.45
CA GLY A 57 -19.65 30.83 4.57
C GLY A 57 -20.45 29.71 5.22
N GLY A 58 -20.61 29.76 6.55
CA GLY A 58 -21.22 28.70 7.37
C GLY A 58 -20.23 27.65 7.90
N ALA A 59 -18.96 27.66 7.45
CA ALA A 59 -17.92 26.78 7.96
C ALA A 59 -17.21 27.36 9.19
N TYR A 60 -16.92 26.50 10.16
CA TYR A 60 -16.11 26.82 11.33
C TYR A 60 -14.65 26.40 11.07
N LEU A 61 -13.74 27.37 11.16
CA LEU A 61 -12.33 27.20 10.85
C LEU A 61 -11.50 27.37 12.12
N ASP A 62 -10.74 26.34 12.47
CA ASP A 62 -9.78 26.35 13.59
C ASP A 62 -8.58 27.22 13.20
N THR A 63 -8.55 28.46 13.69
CA THR A 63 -7.54 29.45 13.34
C THR A 63 -6.15 29.05 13.82
N ALA A 64 -6.03 28.26 14.88
CA ALA A 64 -4.74 27.76 15.36
C ALA A 64 -4.07 26.83 14.33
N ARG A 65 -4.87 26.09 13.54
CA ARG A 65 -4.36 25.26 12.44
C ARG A 65 -4.03 26.04 11.17
N LEU A 66 -4.59 27.24 11.01
CA LEU A 66 -4.36 28.11 9.85
C LEU A 66 -3.23 29.11 10.08
N ALA A 67 -3.02 29.54 11.34
CA ALA A 67 -2.00 30.51 11.71
C ALA A 67 -0.58 30.19 11.17
N PRO A 68 -0.10 28.93 11.12
CA PRO A 68 1.23 28.62 10.56
C PRO A 68 1.42 28.97 9.07
N PHE A 69 0.34 29.19 8.33
CA PHE A 69 0.36 29.57 6.92
C PHE A 69 0.52 31.08 6.71
N TYR A 70 0.23 31.87 7.74
CA TYR A 70 0.28 33.34 7.68
C TYR A 70 1.44 33.87 8.52
N VAL A 71 2.03 34.98 8.06
CA VAL A 71 2.86 35.81 8.93
C VAL A 71 1.90 36.67 9.76
N ILE A 72 1.58 36.24 10.98
CA ILE A 72 0.48 36.78 11.81
C ILE A 72 0.50 38.31 11.93
N ASP A 73 1.68 38.92 12.07
CA ASP A 73 1.81 40.37 12.26
C ASP A 73 1.38 41.18 11.01
N ARG A 74 1.42 40.58 9.82
CA ARG A 74 1.04 41.22 8.56
C ARG A 74 -0.23 40.64 7.94
N ALA A 75 -0.56 39.36 8.20
CA ALA A 75 -1.65 38.58 7.62
C ALA A 75 -1.94 38.93 6.15
N VAL A 76 -0.89 38.87 5.33
CA VAL A 76 -1.02 39.11 3.91
C VAL A 76 -1.84 37.95 3.31
N PRO A 77 -2.90 38.23 2.53
CA PRO A 77 -3.66 37.19 1.85
C PRO A 77 -2.77 36.31 0.98
N LEU A 78 -3.01 35.00 0.99
CA LEU A 78 -2.23 34.04 0.22
C LEU A 78 -2.83 33.81 -1.17
N TRP A 79 -4.14 33.97 -1.32
CA TRP A 79 -4.91 33.51 -2.46
C TRP A 79 -5.60 34.63 -3.23
N VAL A 80 -5.96 35.71 -2.53
CA VAL A 80 -6.69 36.84 -3.10
C VAL A 80 -5.78 38.06 -3.28
N THR A 81 -6.13 38.88 -4.27
CA THR A 81 -5.52 40.17 -4.59
C THR A 81 -6.62 41.23 -4.63
N ASP A 82 -6.27 42.50 -4.82
CA ASP A 82 -7.24 43.59 -5.03
C ASP A 82 -8.19 43.33 -6.23
N ALA A 83 -7.75 42.52 -7.21
CA ALA A 83 -8.53 42.12 -8.37
C ALA A 83 -9.37 40.83 -8.14
N GLY A 84 -9.34 40.25 -6.94
CA GLY A 84 -9.98 38.97 -6.61
C GLY A 84 -8.99 37.80 -6.55
N PRO A 85 -9.47 36.54 -6.66
CA PRO A 85 -8.64 35.34 -6.58
C PRO A 85 -7.52 35.33 -7.62
N GLY A 86 -6.29 35.06 -7.20
CA GLY A 86 -5.13 35.00 -8.10
C GLY A 86 -4.97 33.64 -8.80
N ALA A 87 -3.95 33.52 -9.65
CA ALA A 87 -3.68 32.29 -10.42
C ALA A 87 -3.50 31.03 -9.55
N ARG A 88 -2.87 31.16 -8.37
CA ARG A 88 -2.74 30.03 -7.43
C ARG A 88 -4.09 29.60 -6.83
N ALA A 89 -4.98 30.55 -6.56
CA ALA A 89 -6.33 30.24 -6.10
C ALA A 89 -7.07 29.46 -7.18
N GLU A 90 -7.05 29.93 -8.42
CA GLU A 90 -7.65 29.24 -9.58
C GLU A 90 -7.13 27.81 -9.72
N ARG A 91 -5.81 27.63 -9.62
CA ARG A 91 -5.19 26.30 -9.69
C ARG A 91 -5.60 25.39 -8.54
N LEU A 92 -5.71 25.93 -7.32
CA LEU A 92 -6.22 25.18 -6.18
C LEU A 92 -7.68 24.78 -6.38
N ARG A 93 -8.53 25.71 -6.85
CA ARG A 93 -9.94 25.44 -7.15
C ARG A 93 -10.09 24.28 -8.13
N GLU A 94 -9.33 24.28 -9.23
CA GLU A 94 -9.32 23.17 -10.20
C GLU A 94 -8.93 21.83 -9.57
N ALA A 95 -7.92 21.84 -8.69
CA ALA A 95 -7.48 20.63 -8.00
C ALA A 95 -8.55 20.10 -7.02
N LEU A 96 -9.25 20.99 -6.32
CA LEU A 96 -10.33 20.64 -5.40
C LEU A 96 -11.57 20.11 -6.13
N ASP A 97 -11.96 20.74 -7.24
CA ASP A 97 -13.03 20.24 -8.12
C ASP A 97 -12.70 18.84 -8.64
N SER A 98 -11.43 18.63 -9.01
CA SER A 98 -10.92 17.35 -9.49
C SER A 98 -10.51 16.37 -8.38
N ALA A 99 -10.83 16.62 -7.10
CA ALA A 99 -10.43 15.75 -5.99
C ALA A 99 -10.93 14.30 -6.12
N GLY A 100 -12.03 14.10 -6.86
CA GLY A 100 -12.53 12.79 -7.26
C GLY A 100 -11.50 11.91 -7.99
N ARG A 101 -10.56 12.50 -8.73
CA ARG A 101 -9.45 11.77 -9.40
C ARG A 101 -8.49 11.11 -8.43
N GLU A 102 -8.43 11.62 -7.20
CA GLU A 102 -7.70 11.02 -6.10
C GLU A 102 -8.62 10.10 -5.27
N GLY A 103 -9.85 9.82 -5.68
CA GLY A 103 -10.80 9.05 -4.87
C GLY A 103 -11.27 9.80 -3.61
N LEU A 104 -11.18 11.12 -3.61
CA LEU A 104 -11.61 12.01 -2.52
C LEU A 104 -12.89 12.76 -2.92
N VAL A 105 -13.60 13.32 -1.94
CA VAL A 105 -14.87 14.04 -2.17
C VAL A 105 -14.65 15.55 -2.05
N PRO A 106 -14.92 16.36 -3.09
CA PRO A 106 -14.69 17.81 -3.06
C PRO A 106 -15.33 18.56 -1.88
N ALA A 107 -16.53 18.12 -1.45
CA ALA A 107 -17.23 18.71 -0.31
C ALA A 107 -16.43 18.65 1.01
N ASN A 108 -15.52 17.70 1.18
CA ASN A 108 -14.65 17.60 2.36
C ASN A 108 -13.61 18.74 2.43
N TYR A 109 -13.40 19.44 1.32
CA TYR A 109 -12.41 20.50 1.15
C TYR A 109 -13.04 21.88 0.93
N ARG A 110 -14.24 22.09 1.48
CA ARG A 110 -14.94 23.39 1.47
C ARG A 110 -15.30 23.91 0.07
N PHE A 111 -15.36 23.02 -0.92
CA PHE A 111 -15.54 23.43 -2.31
C PHE A 111 -16.82 24.26 -2.50
N GLY A 112 -17.94 23.84 -1.91
CA GLY A 112 -19.19 24.60 -1.97
C GLY A 112 -19.12 25.99 -1.29
N GLU A 113 -18.42 26.11 -0.17
CA GLU A 113 -18.19 27.40 0.50
C GLU A 113 -17.30 28.33 -0.34
N ILE A 114 -16.22 27.77 -0.93
CA ILE A 114 -15.29 28.47 -1.81
C ILE A 114 -16.04 29.05 -3.01
N GLU A 115 -16.85 28.24 -3.70
CA GLU A 115 -17.61 28.68 -4.87
C GLU A 115 -18.57 29.84 -4.53
N ARG A 116 -19.23 29.79 -3.36
CA ARG A 116 -20.10 30.89 -2.91
C ARG A 116 -19.35 32.20 -2.67
N HIS A 117 -18.06 32.15 -2.34
CA HIS A 117 -17.24 33.34 -2.04
C HIS A 117 -16.32 33.75 -3.20
N TRP A 118 -16.27 32.98 -4.29
CA TRP A 118 -15.28 33.14 -5.36
C TRP A 118 -15.21 34.55 -5.96
N GLN A 119 -16.39 35.15 -6.19
CA GLN A 119 -16.54 36.47 -6.83
C GLN A 119 -16.98 37.56 -5.86
N ALA A 120 -16.90 37.33 -4.55
CA ALA A 120 -17.41 38.27 -3.56
C ALA A 120 -16.46 39.50 -3.46
N PRO A 121 -16.94 40.74 -3.73
CA PRO A 121 -16.06 41.91 -3.82
C PRO A 121 -15.76 42.57 -2.47
N ALA A 122 -16.52 42.22 -1.42
CA ALA A 122 -16.35 42.84 -0.10
C ALA A 122 -15.05 42.33 0.56
N PRO A 123 -14.23 43.20 1.19
CA PRO A 123 -12.96 42.79 1.79
C PRO A 123 -13.09 41.67 2.83
N ALA A 124 -14.16 41.69 3.64
CA ALA A 124 -14.44 40.62 4.60
C ALA A 124 -14.75 39.28 3.91
N ALA A 125 -15.37 39.30 2.73
CA ALA A 125 -15.66 38.10 1.95
C ALA A 125 -14.40 37.57 1.24
N GLN A 126 -13.52 38.46 0.77
CA GLN A 126 -12.21 38.07 0.23
C GLN A 126 -11.30 37.47 1.30
N ALA A 127 -11.24 38.07 2.50
CA ALA A 127 -10.52 37.47 3.64
C ALA A 127 -11.09 36.10 4.00
N CYS A 128 -12.41 35.95 3.90
CA CYS A 128 -13.08 34.69 4.16
C CYS A 128 -12.74 33.61 3.11
N LEU A 129 -12.72 33.98 1.82
CA LEU A 129 -12.26 33.11 0.75
C LEU A 129 -10.81 32.66 0.98
N ASP A 130 -9.95 33.58 1.41
CA ASP A 130 -8.54 33.28 1.71
C ASP A 130 -8.40 32.21 2.81
N LEU A 131 -9.15 32.34 3.91
CA LEU A 131 -9.17 31.32 4.97
C LEU A 131 -9.75 29.98 4.51
N LEU A 132 -10.81 30.00 3.69
CA LEU A 132 -11.42 28.79 3.14
C LEU A 132 -10.44 28.02 2.25
N LEU A 133 -9.72 28.73 1.37
CA LEU A 133 -8.69 28.14 0.52
C LEU A 133 -7.51 27.61 1.33
N THR A 134 -7.10 28.31 2.40
CA THR A 134 -6.05 27.83 3.31
C THR A 134 -6.46 26.57 4.07
N ASP A 135 -7.69 26.48 4.60
CA ASP A 135 -8.19 25.25 5.23
C ASP A 135 -8.29 24.10 4.21
N ALA A 136 -8.74 24.42 2.98
CA ALA A 136 -8.88 23.45 1.91
C ALA A 136 -7.53 22.86 1.48
N ILE A 137 -6.51 23.68 1.18
CA ILE A 137 -5.19 23.14 0.80
C ILE A 137 -4.54 22.38 1.94
N ARG A 138 -4.69 22.84 3.20
CA ARG A 138 -4.14 22.14 4.36
C ARG A 138 -4.69 20.72 4.45
N ARG A 139 -6.01 20.56 4.30
CA ARG A 139 -6.68 19.25 4.32
C ARG A 139 -6.34 18.43 3.09
N TYR A 140 -6.52 19.01 1.89
CA TYR A 140 -6.32 18.32 0.63
C TYR A 140 -4.88 17.81 0.48
N ALA A 141 -3.89 18.65 0.77
CA ALA A 141 -2.48 18.26 0.70
C ALA A 141 -2.16 17.13 1.68
N SER A 142 -2.63 17.21 2.94
CA SER A 142 -2.45 16.14 3.92
C SER A 142 -3.12 14.84 3.47
N ASP A 143 -4.37 14.92 3.02
CA ASP A 143 -5.18 13.77 2.65
C ASP A 143 -4.62 13.07 1.40
N VAL A 144 -4.18 13.82 0.39
CA VAL A 144 -3.57 13.25 -0.83
C VAL A 144 -2.20 12.66 -0.54
N HIS A 145 -1.37 13.34 0.26
CA HIS A 145 0.01 12.92 0.51
C HIS A 145 0.12 11.74 1.48
N SER A 146 -0.61 11.78 2.59
CA SER A 146 -0.44 10.88 3.74
C SER A 146 -1.70 10.06 4.09
N GLY A 147 -2.83 10.34 3.46
CA GLY A 147 -4.11 9.71 3.77
C GLY A 147 -4.98 10.54 4.72
N ARG A 148 -6.27 10.24 4.72
CA ARG A 148 -7.32 10.87 5.54
C ARG A 148 -7.40 10.32 6.96
N ILE A 149 -6.88 9.11 7.17
CA ILE A 149 -7.10 8.31 8.38
C ILE A 149 -5.75 7.83 8.90
N ASP A 150 -5.56 7.80 10.23
CA ASP A 150 -4.37 7.14 10.78
C ASP A 150 -4.41 5.65 10.39
N PRO A 151 -3.36 5.13 9.74
CA PRO A 151 -3.32 3.73 9.31
C PRO A 151 -3.61 2.73 10.44
N ARG A 152 -3.20 3.01 11.68
CA ARG A 152 -3.43 2.11 12.83
C ARG A 152 -4.87 2.13 13.33
N GLU A 153 -5.56 3.26 13.19
CA GLU A 153 -6.99 3.33 13.50
C GLU A 153 -7.81 2.61 12.43
N ALA A 154 -7.38 2.67 11.18
CA ALA A 154 -8.04 2.03 10.06
C ALA A 154 -7.80 0.50 9.98
N ASP A 155 -6.56 0.07 10.19
CA ASP A 155 -6.13 -1.33 10.21
C ASP A 155 -5.07 -1.51 11.32
N PRO A 156 -5.43 -2.06 12.49
CA PRO A 156 -4.48 -2.27 13.58
C PRO A 156 -3.30 -3.20 13.23
N ALA A 157 -3.44 -4.01 12.17
CA ALA A 157 -2.39 -4.87 11.66
C ALA A 157 -1.53 -4.20 10.57
N TRP A 158 -1.71 -2.90 10.33
CA TRP A 158 -0.90 -2.09 9.42
C TRP A 158 0.23 -1.36 10.13
N TYR A 159 1.47 -1.76 9.83
CA TYR A 159 2.68 -1.20 10.44
C TYR A 159 3.47 -0.19 9.58
N PRO A 160 3.42 -0.20 8.23
CA PRO A 160 4.05 0.85 7.44
C PRO A 160 3.48 2.23 7.79
N ARG A 161 4.33 3.26 7.77
CA ARG A 161 3.91 4.63 8.05
C ARG A 161 4.24 5.56 6.88
N PRO A 162 3.37 6.54 6.59
CA PRO A 162 3.67 7.56 5.60
C PRO A 162 4.84 8.42 6.09
N ALA A 163 5.51 9.08 5.13
CA ALA A 163 6.50 10.09 5.47
C ALA A 163 5.82 11.27 6.22
N PRO A 164 6.47 11.84 7.25
CA PRO A 164 5.98 13.07 7.86
C PRO A 164 5.77 14.16 6.81
N PHE A 165 4.67 14.90 6.93
CA PHE A 165 4.31 15.94 5.98
C PHE A 165 3.77 17.16 6.71
N GLN A 166 4.34 18.31 6.40
CA GLN A 166 3.99 19.60 7.01
C GLN A 166 3.44 20.53 5.91
N PRO A 167 2.11 20.58 5.70
CA PRO A 167 1.53 21.31 4.56
C PRO A 167 1.90 22.79 4.53
N ALA A 168 2.04 23.44 5.69
CA ALA A 168 2.41 24.86 5.78
C ALA A 168 3.85 25.12 5.33
N GLU A 169 4.78 24.23 5.66
CA GLU A 169 6.18 24.34 5.20
C GLU A 169 6.28 24.05 3.70
N ALA A 170 5.61 22.98 3.25
CA ALA A 170 5.57 22.62 1.83
C ALA A 170 4.96 23.74 0.96
N LEU A 171 3.86 24.35 1.40
CA LEU A 171 3.25 25.46 0.67
C LEU A 171 4.15 26.70 0.62
N ARG A 172 4.84 27.04 1.73
CA ARG A 172 5.78 28.18 1.75
C ARG A 172 6.95 27.99 0.79
N ALA A 173 7.44 26.76 0.66
CA ALA A 173 8.47 26.44 -0.33
C ALA A 173 7.95 26.54 -1.78
N ALA A 174 6.63 26.38 -1.99
CA ALA A 174 5.97 26.39 -3.28
C ALA A 174 5.27 27.73 -3.61
N TRP A 175 5.85 28.86 -3.21
CA TRP A 175 5.17 30.16 -3.30
C TRP A 175 4.93 30.67 -4.74
N SER A 176 5.88 30.43 -5.66
CA SER A 176 5.70 30.85 -7.06
C SER A 176 4.64 30.01 -7.77
N GLU A 177 4.01 30.55 -8.82
CA GLU A 177 2.95 29.83 -9.55
C GLU A 177 3.45 28.49 -10.14
N HIS A 178 4.63 28.49 -10.77
CA HIS A 178 5.24 27.26 -11.28
C HIS A 178 5.55 26.25 -10.17
N ALA A 179 6.06 26.71 -9.02
CA ALA A 179 6.34 25.83 -7.89
C ALA A 179 5.06 25.29 -7.26
N PHE A 180 3.98 26.07 -7.22
CA PHE A 180 2.68 25.64 -6.72
C PHE A 180 2.04 24.56 -7.60
N ALA A 181 2.14 24.72 -8.93
CA ALA A 181 1.68 23.70 -9.86
C ALA A 181 2.45 22.37 -9.69
N ALA A 182 3.77 22.44 -9.51
CA ALA A 182 4.61 21.27 -9.21
C ALA A 182 4.25 20.65 -7.86
N PHE A 183 4.05 21.46 -6.83
CA PHE A 183 3.62 21.00 -5.50
C PHE A 183 2.33 20.19 -5.58
N LEU A 184 1.28 20.70 -6.25
CA LEU A 184 0.03 19.96 -6.42
C LEU A 184 0.20 18.66 -7.22
N HIS A 185 1.04 18.68 -8.25
CA HIS A 185 1.35 17.50 -9.07
C HIS A 185 2.06 16.41 -8.26
N ASP A 186 2.94 16.80 -7.34
CA ASP A 186 3.78 15.88 -6.58
C ASP A 186 3.13 15.38 -5.28
N LEU A 187 1.97 15.91 -4.89
CA LEU A 187 1.24 15.45 -3.70
C LEU A 187 0.92 13.94 -3.72
N PRO A 188 0.33 13.36 -4.78
CA PRO A 188 -0.10 11.96 -4.74
C PRO A 188 1.08 10.98 -4.63
N PRO A 189 0.88 9.75 -4.11
CA PRO A 189 1.92 8.73 -4.08
C PRO A 189 2.56 8.51 -5.46
N PRO A 190 3.91 8.49 -5.57
CA PRO A 190 4.60 8.45 -6.86
C PRO A 190 4.65 7.03 -7.47
N HIS A 191 4.02 6.06 -6.80
CA HIS A 191 4.09 4.65 -7.16
C HIS A 191 3.19 4.32 -8.35
N MET A 192 3.68 3.51 -9.29
CA MET A 192 2.89 3.07 -10.45
C MET A 192 1.57 2.39 -10.06
N GLY A 193 1.53 1.66 -8.95
CA GLY A 193 0.30 1.06 -8.43
C GLY A 193 -0.79 2.10 -8.13
N TYR A 194 -0.43 3.23 -7.51
CA TYR A 194 -1.36 4.33 -7.26
C TYR A 194 -1.80 5.01 -8.56
N GLN A 195 -0.86 5.28 -9.47
CA GLN A 195 -1.15 5.92 -10.76
C GLN A 195 -2.14 5.10 -11.59
N ARG A 196 -1.91 3.78 -11.71
CA ARG A 196 -2.83 2.87 -12.40
C ARG A 196 -4.21 2.82 -11.73
N LEU A 197 -4.27 2.87 -10.39
CA LEU A 197 -5.56 2.93 -9.69
C LEU A 197 -6.33 4.22 -9.99
N ARG A 198 -5.68 5.36 -10.20
CA ARG A 198 -6.36 6.61 -10.63
C ARG A 198 -7.03 6.43 -12.01
N GLU A 199 -6.34 5.80 -12.95
CA GLU A 199 -6.90 5.51 -14.28
C GLU A 199 -8.10 4.56 -14.20
N VAL A 200 -7.96 3.51 -13.38
CA VAL A 200 -9.04 2.55 -13.14
C VAL A 200 -10.22 3.20 -12.43
N LEU A 201 -9.98 4.09 -11.45
CA LEU A 201 -11.03 4.83 -10.78
C LEU A 201 -11.85 5.64 -11.78
N ALA A 202 -11.20 6.44 -12.63
CA ALA A 202 -11.88 7.23 -13.65
C ALA A 202 -12.71 6.36 -14.61
N ARG A 203 -12.19 5.19 -15.01
CA ARG A 203 -12.93 4.22 -15.82
C ARG A 203 -14.17 3.68 -15.10
N TYR A 204 -14.05 3.35 -13.81
CA TYR A 204 -15.18 2.81 -13.04
C TYR A 204 -16.22 3.87 -12.70
N GLU A 205 -15.81 5.13 -12.54
CA GLU A 205 -16.74 6.26 -12.38
C GLU A 205 -17.54 6.50 -13.66
N ALA A 206 -16.93 6.33 -14.84
CA ALA A 206 -17.67 6.32 -16.10
C ALA A 206 -18.69 5.17 -16.15
N LEU A 207 -18.28 3.94 -15.79
CA LEU A 207 -19.20 2.81 -15.72
C LEU A 207 -20.36 3.03 -14.75
N ALA A 208 -20.09 3.66 -13.59
CA ALA A 208 -21.14 3.98 -12.62
C ALA A 208 -22.13 5.03 -13.14
N ARG A 209 -21.64 6.07 -13.84
CA ARG A 209 -22.50 7.06 -14.50
C ARG A 209 -23.38 6.45 -15.60
N ASP A 210 -22.88 5.42 -16.28
CA ASP A 210 -23.63 4.66 -17.30
C ASP A 210 -24.60 3.63 -16.70
N GLY A 211 -24.80 3.62 -15.38
CA GLY A 211 -25.74 2.73 -14.68
C GLY A 211 -25.14 1.39 -14.22
N GLY A 212 -23.83 1.21 -14.36
CA GLY A 212 -23.11 0.01 -13.94
C GLY A 212 -23.36 -1.19 -14.84
N TRP A 213 -23.60 -2.35 -14.24
CA TRP A 213 -23.85 -3.60 -14.96
C TRP A 213 -25.05 -4.35 -14.40
N THR A 214 -25.75 -5.06 -15.29
CA THR A 214 -26.86 -5.93 -14.92
C THR A 214 -26.35 -7.20 -14.23
N ASN A 215 -27.03 -7.58 -13.15
CA ASN A 215 -26.73 -8.82 -12.43
C ASN A 215 -27.07 -10.05 -13.27
N VAL A 216 -26.18 -11.05 -13.23
CA VAL A 216 -26.42 -12.37 -13.78
C VAL A 216 -27.32 -13.14 -12.81
N ALA A 217 -28.52 -13.52 -13.26
CA ALA A 217 -29.50 -14.20 -12.43
C ALA A 217 -28.97 -15.51 -11.81
N ALA A 218 -29.47 -15.84 -10.62
CA ALA A 218 -29.15 -17.09 -9.92
C ALA A 218 -29.60 -18.33 -10.70
N GLY A 219 -29.07 -19.50 -10.34
CA GLY A 219 -29.40 -20.78 -10.96
C GLY A 219 -28.24 -21.77 -10.98
N ALA A 220 -28.39 -22.85 -11.75
CA ALA A 220 -27.34 -23.84 -11.98
C ALA A 220 -26.08 -23.21 -12.62
N SER A 221 -24.94 -23.92 -12.58
CA SER A 221 -23.72 -23.52 -13.30
C SER A 221 -24.00 -23.34 -14.79
N ILE A 222 -23.29 -22.40 -15.42
CA ILE A 222 -23.24 -22.30 -16.88
C ILE A 222 -21.83 -22.69 -17.30
N GLU A 223 -21.73 -23.71 -18.13
CA GLU A 223 -20.49 -24.35 -18.54
C GLU A 223 -20.25 -24.18 -20.05
N PRO A 224 -18.99 -24.27 -20.51
CA PRO A 224 -18.67 -24.24 -21.93
C PRO A 224 -19.50 -25.23 -22.74
N GLY A 225 -20.11 -24.75 -23.83
CA GLY A 225 -20.95 -25.53 -24.73
C GLY A 225 -22.45 -25.50 -24.42
N MET A 226 -22.86 -25.12 -23.20
CA MET A 226 -24.27 -25.04 -22.81
C MET A 226 -25.04 -23.94 -23.56
N ARG A 227 -26.36 -24.06 -23.58
CA ARG A 227 -27.29 -22.96 -23.87
C ARG A 227 -27.97 -22.54 -22.58
N ASP A 228 -28.04 -21.23 -22.34
CA ASP A 228 -28.71 -20.68 -21.16
C ASP A 228 -29.22 -19.27 -21.46
N VAL A 229 -30.43 -18.95 -21.00
CA VAL A 229 -31.07 -17.63 -21.17
C VAL A 229 -30.25 -16.49 -20.56
N ARG A 230 -29.35 -16.78 -19.62
CA ARG A 230 -28.47 -15.82 -18.96
C ARG A 230 -27.22 -15.50 -19.77
N VAL A 231 -26.89 -16.25 -20.82
CA VAL A 231 -25.67 -16.03 -21.62
C VAL A 231 -25.59 -14.62 -22.24
N PRO A 232 -26.67 -14.05 -22.81
CA PRO A 232 -26.63 -12.67 -23.29
C PRO A 232 -26.26 -11.65 -22.20
N VAL A 233 -26.81 -11.80 -20.99
CA VAL A 233 -26.50 -10.95 -19.83
C VAL A 233 -25.04 -11.13 -19.41
N LEU A 234 -24.56 -12.37 -19.35
CA LEU A 234 -23.16 -12.70 -19.05
C LEU A 234 -22.19 -12.05 -20.04
N ARG A 235 -22.52 -12.06 -21.35
CA ARG A 235 -21.71 -11.37 -22.37
C ARG A 235 -21.68 -9.87 -22.14
N ALA A 236 -22.83 -9.24 -21.88
CA ALA A 236 -22.89 -7.81 -21.57
C ALA A 236 -22.05 -7.48 -20.32
N ARG A 237 -22.18 -8.29 -19.28
CA ARG A 237 -21.43 -8.15 -18.02
C ARG A 237 -19.91 -8.17 -18.22
N LEU A 238 -19.40 -9.13 -18.99
CA LEU A 238 -17.96 -9.26 -19.29
C LEU A 238 -17.44 -8.20 -20.26
N ARG A 239 -18.32 -7.60 -21.10
CA ARG A 239 -17.93 -6.47 -21.95
C ARG A 239 -17.74 -5.19 -21.15
N ALA A 240 -18.56 -4.96 -20.13
CA ALA A 240 -18.51 -3.74 -19.32
C ALA A 240 -17.12 -3.49 -18.72
N GLU A 241 -16.42 -4.56 -18.32
CA GLU A 241 -15.05 -4.48 -17.77
C GLU A 241 -13.96 -4.87 -18.78
N GLY A 242 -14.32 -5.10 -20.05
CA GLY A 242 -13.36 -5.40 -21.13
C GLY A 242 -12.80 -6.82 -21.13
N ASP A 243 -13.34 -7.75 -20.32
CA ASP A 243 -12.97 -9.17 -20.34
C ASP A 243 -13.38 -9.82 -21.66
N LEU A 244 -14.54 -9.45 -22.21
CA LEU A 244 -15.00 -9.89 -23.53
C LEU A 244 -14.80 -8.76 -24.54
N ARG A 245 -13.79 -8.87 -25.40
CA ARG A 245 -13.47 -7.87 -26.43
C ARG A 245 -14.04 -8.25 -27.79
N GLY A 246 -14.33 -7.25 -28.62
CA GLY A 246 -14.73 -7.38 -30.04
C GLY A 246 -16.21 -7.75 -30.28
N ILE A 247 -16.60 -7.79 -31.57
CA ILE A 247 -17.97 -8.15 -31.98
C ILE A 247 -18.22 -9.62 -31.64
N THR A 248 -19.27 -9.92 -30.88
CA THR A 248 -19.79 -11.27 -30.75
C THR A 248 -21.25 -11.26 -31.18
N PHE A 249 -21.64 -12.22 -32.00
CA PHE A 249 -23.03 -12.40 -32.37
C PHE A 249 -23.83 -12.82 -31.13
N GLY A 250 -25.00 -12.18 -30.95
CA GLY A 250 -25.93 -12.49 -29.87
C GLY A 250 -26.38 -13.95 -29.94
N GLY A 251 -26.54 -14.58 -28.79
CA GLY A 251 -26.97 -15.97 -28.70
C GLY A 251 -26.97 -16.46 -27.26
N ASP A 252 -27.75 -17.50 -27.01
CA ASP A 252 -27.86 -18.18 -25.71
C ASP A 252 -26.76 -19.23 -25.50
N ARG A 253 -25.90 -19.48 -26.50
CA ARG A 253 -24.84 -20.48 -26.41
C ARG A 253 -23.58 -19.92 -25.75
N TYR A 254 -23.07 -20.65 -24.77
CA TYR A 254 -21.79 -20.41 -24.12
C TYR A 254 -20.66 -20.98 -24.98
N ASP A 255 -20.01 -20.12 -25.76
CA ASP A 255 -18.91 -20.50 -26.65
C ASP A 255 -17.52 -20.39 -25.98
N GLU A 256 -16.48 -20.86 -26.67
CA GLU A 256 -15.11 -20.83 -26.14
C GLU A 256 -14.58 -19.40 -25.95
N ARG A 257 -15.05 -18.44 -26.75
CA ARG A 257 -14.67 -17.03 -26.57
C ARG A 257 -15.21 -16.46 -25.27
N LEU A 258 -16.45 -16.84 -24.91
CA LEU A 258 -17.05 -16.51 -23.63
C LEU A 258 -16.35 -17.26 -22.49
N ALA A 259 -16.02 -18.53 -22.67
CA ALA A 259 -15.23 -19.31 -21.70
C ALA A 259 -13.90 -18.62 -21.38
N ALA A 260 -13.15 -18.20 -22.40
CA ALA A 260 -11.90 -17.48 -22.23
C ALA A 260 -12.09 -16.13 -21.52
N ALA A 261 -13.20 -15.42 -21.77
CA ALA A 261 -13.53 -14.19 -21.04
C ALA A 261 -13.88 -14.46 -19.57
N VAL A 262 -14.60 -15.53 -19.28
CA VAL A 262 -14.88 -15.95 -17.90
C VAL A 262 -13.61 -16.37 -17.18
N ARG A 263 -12.67 -17.06 -17.84
CA ARG A 263 -11.36 -17.40 -17.24
C ARG A 263 -10.55 -16.15 -16.87
N ARG A 264 -10.53 -15.13 -17.74
CA ARG A 264 -9.90 -13.82 -17.44
C ARG A 264 -10.57 -13.12 -16.25
N PHE A 265 -11.90 -13.11 -16.22
CA PHE A 265 -12.67 -12.59 -15.09
C PHE A 265 -12.32 -13.36 -13.81
N GLN A 266 -12.38 -14.69 -13.83
CA GLN A 266 -12.06 -15.51 -12.66
C GLN A 266 -10.65 -15.24 -12.14
N GLN A 267 -9.66 -15.19 -13.04
CA GLN A 267 -8.28 -14.89 -12.69
C GLN A 267 -8.15 -13.54 -11.97
N ARG A 268 -8.72 -12.46 -12.52
CA ARG A 268 -8.62 -11.13 -11.91
C ARG A 268 -9.49 -10.94 -10.66
N HIS A 269 -10.31 -11.93 -10.32
CA HIS A 269 -11.09 -11.97 -9.08
C HIS A 269 -10.58 -13.02 -8.08
N GLY A 270 -9.39 -13.58 -8.31
CA GLY A 270 -8.77 -14.58 -7.42
C GLY A 270 -9.52 -15.91 -7.36
N LEU A 271 -10.28 -16.26 -8.41
CA LEU A 271 -11.06 -17.49 -8.53
C LEU A 271 -10.36 -18.51 -9.43
N THR A 272 -10.74 -19.78 -9.32
CA THR A 272 -10.29 -20.83 -10.24
C THR A 272 -10.72 -20.45 -11.65
N ALA A 273 -9.75 -20.34 -12.56
CA ALA A 273 -9.97 -19.96 -13.96
C ALA A 273 -10.39 -21.16 -14.83
N ASP A 274 -11.47 -21.85 -14.43
CA ASP A 274 -12.01 -23.03 -15.13
C ASP A 274 -12.95 -22.67 -16.30
N GLY A 275 -13.45 -21.44 -16.35
CA GLY A 275 -14.43 -20.99 -17.33
C GLY A 275 -15.86 -21.40 -16.99
N ILE A 276 -16.14 -21.85 -15.76
CA ILE A 276 -17.46 -22.25 -15.27
C ILE A 276 -18.09 -21.11 -14.46
N VAL A 277 -19.30 -20.69 -14.84
CA VAL A 277 -20.04 -19.65 -14.12
C VAL A 277 -20.85 -20.27 -12.98
N GLY A 278 -20.13 -20.72 -11.96
CA GLY A 278 -20.67 -21.25 -10.71
C GLY A 278 -21.14 -20.15 -9.74
N ALA A 279 -21.57 -20.54 -8.53
CA ALA A 279 -22.09 -19.61 -7.53
C ALA A 279 -21.08 -18.51 -7.14
N ARG A 280 -19.81 -18.87 -6.93
CA ARG A 280 -18.76 -17.92 -6.55
C ARG A 280 -18.43 -16.93 -7.67
N THR A 281 -18.31 -17.41 -8.91
CA THR A 281 -18.10 -16.55 -10.08
C THR A 281 -19.26 -15.59 -10.29
N ARG A 282 -20.52 -16.05 -10.18
CA ARG A 282 -21.68 -15.16 -10.25
C ARG A 282 -21.73 -14.14 -9.12
N ALA A 283 -21.41 -14.55 -7.89
CA ALA A 283 -21.35 -13.62 -6.76
C ALA A 283 -20.34 -12.49 -7.03
N ALA A 284 -19.14 -12.83 -7.51
CA ALA A 284 -18.12 -11.84 -7.89
C ALA A 284 -18.57 -10.93 -9.05
N MET A 285 -19.28 -11.47 -10.05
CA MET A 285 -19.85 -10.69 -11.17
C MET A 285 -20.92 -9.71 -10.70
N ASN A 286 -21.71 -10.10 -9.70
CA ASN A 286 -22.85 -9.32 -9.21
C ASN A 286 -22.48 -8.32 -8.10
N VAL A 287 -21.20 -8.18 -7.75
CA VAL A 287 -20.74 -7.06 -6.91
C VAL A 287 -21.06 -5.76 -7.66
N PRO A 288 -21.78 -4.79 -7.08
CA PRO A 288 -22.12 -3.54 -7.75
C PRO A 288 -20.87 -2.70 -8.08
N VAL A 289 -20.97 -1.88 -9.13
CA VAL A 289 -19.89 -0.94 -9.51
C VAL A 289 -19.54 0.02 -8.37
N ALA A 290 -20.53 0.42 -7.58
CA ALA A 290 -20.38 1.30 -6.43
C ALA A 290 -19.46 0.68 -5.34
N GLU A 291 -19.61 -0.62 -5.08
CA GLU A 291 -18.73 -1.36 -4.17
C GLU A 291 -17.30 -1.48 -4.73
N ARG A 292 -17.16 -1.67 -6.05
CA ARG A 292 -15.83 -1.70 -6.70
C ARG A 292 -15.13 -0.33 -6.62
N LEU A 293 -15.87 0.76 -6.80
CA LEU A 293 -15.36 2.12 -6.60
C LEU A 293 -14.89 2.33 -5.16
N ALA A 294 -15.68 1.93 -4.16
CA ALA A 294 -15.25 1.97 -2.77
C ALA A 294 -13.99 1.13 -2.53
N GLN A 295 -13.91 -0.08 -3.07
CA GLN A 295 -12.73 -0.95 -2.97
C GLN A 295 -11.46 -0.30 -3.56
N ILE A 296 -11.57 0.35 -4.73
CA ILE A 296 -10.48 1.11 -5.35
C ILE A 296 -10.04 2.26 -4.44
N ARG A 297 -10.99 3.08 -3.96
CA ARG A 297 -10.70 4.24 -3.10
C ARG A 297 -10.02 3.83 -1.78
N ARG A 298 -10.47 2.75 -1.16
CA ARG A 298 -9.85 2.16 0.05
C ARG A 298 -8.43 1.68 -0.19
N THR A 299 -8.17 1.10 -1.36
CA THR A 299 -6.80 0.71 -1.73
C THR A 299 -5.92 1.94 -2.02
N MET A 300 -6.45 2.95 -2.72
CA MET A 300 -5.76 4.22 -2.94
C MET A 300 -5.39 4.90 -1.61
N GLU A 301 -6.27 4.83 -0.60
CA GLU A 301 -5.96 5.29 0.75
C GLU A 301 -4.75 4.54 1.35
N ARG A 302 -4.73 3.20 1.27
CA ARG A 302 -3.58 2.40 1.75
C ARG A 302 -2.27 2.73 1.05
N TRP A 303 -2.31 3.09 -0.24
CA TRP A 303 -1.12 3.54 -0.98
C TRP A 303 -0.53 4.84 -0.43
N ARG A 304 -1.34 5.72 0.16
CA ARG A 304 -0.88 6.96 0.81
C ARG A 304 -0.18 6.72 2.13
N TRP A 305 -0.43 5.57 2.76
CA TRP A 305 0.19 5.19 4.02
C TRP A 305 1.59 4.60 3.86
N LEU A 306 2.05 4.42 2.62
CA LEU A 306 3.37 3.90 2.31
C LEU A 306 4.44 5.01 2.26
N PRO A 307 5.72 4.66 2.46
CA PRO A 307 6.82 5.58 2.18
C PRO A 307 6.78 6.09 0.72
N ARG A 308 7.31 7.29 0.51
CA ARG A 308 7.38 7.92 -0.83
C ARG A 308 8.31 7.17 -1.79
N SER A 309 9.27 6.40 -1.27
CA SER A 309 10.12 5.48 -2.04
C SER A 309 10.09 4.11 -1.41
N LEU A 310 9.80 3.07 -2.22
CA LEU A 310 9.83 1.68 -1.77
C LEU A 310 11.22 1.04 -1.95
N GLY A 311 12.14 1.72 -2.65
CA GLY A 311 13.40 1.15 -3.13
C GLY A 311 13.29 0.53 -4.52
N ASP A 312 14.43 0.37 -5.18
CA ASP A 312 14.53 -0.24 -6.51
C ASP A 312 15.75 -1.18 -6.57
N PRO A 313 15.57 -2.50 -6.68
CA PRO A 313 14.29 -3.21 -6.73
C PRO A 313 13.61 -3.31 -5.35
N HIS A 314 12.37 -3.81 -5.34
CA HIS A 314 11.69 -4.25 -4.11
C HIS A 314 10.75 -5.44 -4.37
N VAL A 315 10.32 -6.12 -3.30
CA VAL A 315 9.32 -7.20 -3.34
C VAL A 315 8.03 -6.68 -2.72
N LEU A 316 6.90 -6.89 -3.40
CA LEU A 316 5.55 -6.69 -2.87
C LEU A 316 4.89 -8.04 -2.66
N VAL A 317 4.33 -8.27 -1.48
CA VAL A 317 3.48 -9.42 -1.19
C VAL A 317 2.08 -8.89 -0.90
N ASN A 318 1.15 -9.08 -1.83
CA ASN A 318 -0.24 -8.74 -1.61
C ASN A 318 -0.96 -9.93 -0.96
N THR A 319 -1.23 -9.79 0.34
CA THR A 319 -1.82 -10.85 1.16
C THR A 319 -3.31 -11.07 0.89
N ALA A 320 -4.04 -10.06 0.40
CA ALA A 320 -5.43 -10.22 -0.03
C ALA A 320 -5.51 -10.91 -1.40
N GLY A 321 -4.59 -10.56 -2.32
CA GLY A 321 -4.49 -11.15 -3.65
C GLY A 321 -3.78 -12.50 -3.72
N PHE A 322 -3.12 -12.92 -2.63
CA PHE A 322 -2.32 -14.13 -2.55
C PHE A 322 -1.24 -14.21 -3.64
N GLU A 323 -0.56 -13.09 -3.88
CA GLU A 323 0.50 -12.94 -4.88
C GLU A 323 1.74 -12.24 -4.31
N LEU A 324 2.87 -12.50 -4.95
CA LEU A 324 4.14 -11.83 -4.73
C LEU A 324 4.66 -11.33 -6.07
N ASP A 325 5.06 -10.07 -6.10
CA ASP A 325 5.72 -9.43 -7.23
C ASP A 325 7.10 -8.91 -6.84
N VAL A 326 8.08 -9.15 -7.70
CA VAL A 326 9.37 -8.46 -7.67
C VAL A 326 9.30 -7.31 -8.66
N VAL A 327 9.44 -6.09 -8.15
CA VAL A 327 9.40 -4.86 -8.92
C VAL A 327 10.82 -4.33 -9.12
N ASP A 328 11.20 -4.12 -10.37
CA ASP A 328 12.51 -3.62 -10.79
C ASP A 328 12.35 -2.61 -11.92
N GLY A 329 12.82 -1.37 -11.70
CA GLY A 329 12.62 -0.29 -12.66
C GLY A 329 11.14 -0.05 -12.96
N GLN A 330 10.30 -0.05 -11.91
CA GLN A 330 8.84 0.16 -11.98
C GLN A 330 8.04 -0.89 -12.76
N ARG A 331 8.62 -2.08 -13.02
CA ARG A 331 7.95 -3.20 -13.72
C ARG A 331 8.03 -4.48 -12.90
N SER A 332 6.99 -5.32 -12.97
CA SER A 332 7.07 -6.67 -12.42
C SER A 332 7.99 -7.53 -13.30
N VAL A 333 9.06 -8.05 -12.69
CA VAL A 333 10.02 -8.95 -13.35
C VAL A 333 9.87 -10.40 -12.90
N LEU A 334 9.13 -10.63 -11.81
CA LEU A 334 8.80 -11.96 -11.30
C LEU A 334 7.52 -11.87 -10.45
N ALA A 335 6.44 -12.49 -10.94
CA ALA A 335 5.18 -12.64 -10.21
C ALA A 335 4.98 -14.11 -9.80
N MET A 336 4.43 -14.40 -8.63
CA MET A 336 4.06 -15.78 -8.24
C MET A 336 2.95 -15.83 -7.21
N ARG A 337 2.32 -17.00 -7.05
CA ARG A 337 1.32 -17.21 -5.99
C ARG A 337 1.98 -17.35 -4.62
N VAL A 338 1.26 -16.91 -3.58
CA VAL A 338 1.63 -17.14 -2.19
C VAL A 338 0.51 -17.78 -1.38
N ILE A 339 0.87 -18.36 -0.24
CA ILE A 339 -0.04 -18.79 0.83
C ILE A 339 0.29 -17.97 2.06
N VAL A 340 -0.74 -17.45 2.71
CA VAL A 340 -0.65 -16.52 3.84
C VAL A 340 -1.41 -17.08 5.05
N GLY A 341 -1.36 -16.34 6.16
CA GLY A 341 -1.99 -16.72 7.42
C GLY A 341 -3.46 -17.09 7.29
N THR A 342 -3.96 -17.96 8.17
CA THR A 342 -5.40 -18.12 8.40
C THR A 342 -5.99 -16.84 9.02
N PRO A 343 -7.32 -16.63 9.00
CA PRO A 343 -7.91 -15.45 9.65
C PRO A 343 -7.55 -15.30 11.14
N ASP A 344 -7.38 -16.40 11.88
CA ASP A 344 -6.96 -16.38 13.30
C ASP A 344 -5.46 -16.12 13.50
N GLN A 345 -4.66 -16.21 12.43
CA GLN A 345 -3.22 -15.96 12.41
C GLN A 345 -2.86 -15.09 11.20
N ALA A 346 -3.68 -14.06 10.97
CA ALA A 346 -3.61 -13.27 9.77
C ALA A 346 -2.25 -12.58 9.66
N THR A 347 -1.60 -12.73 8.50
CA THR A 347 -0.33 -12.04 8.20
C THR A 347 -0.54 -10.52 8.30
N PRO A 348 0.19 -9.79 9.16
CA PRO A 348 0.09 -8.33 9.26
C PRO A 348 0.67 -7.66 8.02
N SER A 349 0.33 -6.39 7.80
CA SER A 349 0.99 -5.57 6.78
C SER A 349 2.24 -4.94 7.39
N PHE A 350 3.42 -5.16 6.81
CA PHE A 350 4.69 -4.64 7.31
C PHE A 350 5.74 -4.45 6.21
N ALA A 351 6.78 -3.69 6.53
CA ALA A 351 7.97 -3.54 5.70
C ALA A 351 9.17 -4.19 6.40
N ALA A 352 10.00 -4.90 5.63
CA ALA A 352 11.23 -5.51 6.09
C ALA A 352 12.31 -5.44 4.99
N SER A 353 13.53 -5.87 5.30
CA SER A 353 14.62 -5.99 4.32
C SER A 353 15.03 -7.45 4.22
N MET A 354 15.08 -7.98 2.99
CA MET A 354 15.63 -9.31 2.72
C MET A 354 17.14 -9.21 2.64
N ASP A 355 17.85 -9.80 3.60
CA ASP A 355 19.31 -9.69 3.71
C ASP A 355 20.06 -10.99 3.38
N ALA A 356 19.35 -12.13 3.41
CA ALA A 356 19.91 -13.44 3.18
C ALA A 356 18.82 -14.43 2.74
N LEU A 357 19.26 -15.57 2.20
CA LEU A 357 18.46 -16.78 2.14
C LEU A 357 19.15 -17.92 2.89
N VAL A 358 18.35 -18.86 3.37
CA VAL A 358 18.78 -20.08 4.03
C VAL A 358 18.42 -21.24 3.13
N ILE A 359 19.43 -21.95 2.64
CA ILE A 359 19.29 -23.23 1.96
C ILE A 359 19.25 -24.32 3.02
N ASN A 360 18.35 -25.29 2.85
CA ASN A 360 18.12 -26.38 3.79
C ASN A 360 17.86 -25.85 5.22
N PRO A 361 16.80 -25.03 5.41
CA PRO A 361 16.48 -24.48 6.72
C PRO A 361 16.12 -25.57 7.72
N TYR A 362 16.57 -25.42 8.97
CA TYR A 362 15.89 -26.05 10.09
C TYR A 362 14.54 -25.37 10.27
N TRP A 363 13.51 -26.14 10.64
CA TRP A 363 12.27 -25.55 11.14
C TRP A 363 12.20 -25.66 12.65
N ASN A 364 12.50 -24.56 13.34
CA ASN A 364 12.24 -24.46 14.77
C ASN A 364 10.75 -24.23 14.97
N VAL A 365 10.04 -25.23 15.48
CA VAL A 365 8.58 -25.20 15.55
C VAL A 365 8.14 -24.22 16.64
N PRO A 366 7.31 -23.21 16.32
CA PRO A 366 6.67 -22.37 17.32
C PRO A 366 5.92 -23.21 18.36
N LEU A 367 6.02 -22.83 19.64
CA LEU A 367 5.43 -23.57 20.75
C LEU A 367 3.94 -23.89 20.54
N ARG A 368 3.18 -22.90 20.03
CA ARG A 368 1.75 -23.06 19.69
C ARG A 368 1.53 -24.19 18.69
N ILE A 369 2.31 -24.25 17.61
CA ILE A 369 2.19 -25.30 16.58
C ILE A 369 2.59 -26.67 17.16
N ALA A 370 3.68 -26.71 17.93
CA ALA A 370 4.14 -27.93 18.59
C ALA A 370 3.04 -28.54 19.47
N ARG A 371 2.42 -27.69 20.29
CA ARG A 371 1.35 -28.05 21.23
C ARG A 371 0.02 -28.38 20.55
N ASP A 372 -0.48 -27.47 19.71
CA ASP A 372 -1.87 -27.50 19.23
C ASP A 372 -2.05 -28.39 17.99
N LYS A 373 -0.98 -28.62 17.22
CA LYS A 373 -1.04 -29.37 15.95
C LYS A 373 -0.20 -30.63 15.95
N LEU A 374 1.05 -30.53 16.36
CA LEU A 374 1.99 -31.64 16.20
C LEU A 374 1.87 -32.69 17.30
N LEU A 375 1.69 -32.29 18.56
CA LEU A 375 1.50 -33.21 19.69
C LEU A 375 0.30 -34.15 19.47
N PRO A 376 -0.91 -33.69 19.07
CA PRO A 376 -2.02 -34.60 18.78
C PRO A 376 -1.72 -35.64 17.69
N ILE A 377 -0.92 -35.27 16.68
CA ILE A 377 -0.51 -36.21 15.62
C ILE A 377 0.48 -37.24 16.17
N GLN A 378 1.46 -36.79 16.96
CA GLN A 378 2.44 -37.67 17.61
C GLN A 378 1.77 -38.63 18.61
N GLN A 379 0.77 -38.19 19.36
CA GLN A 379 0.03 -39.05 20.30
C GLN A 379 -0.75 -40.16 19.58
N ARG A 380 -1.26 -39.89 18.38
CA ARG A 380 -1.96 -40.88 17.54
C ARG A 380 -0.99 -41.78 16.77
N ASN A 381 0.20 -41.28 16.43
CA ASN A 381 1.25 -42.00 15.75
C ASN A 381 2.61 -41.75 16.45
N PRO A 382 3.02 -42.62 17.39
CA PRO A 382 4.25 -42.45 18.18
C PRO A 382 5.55 -42.39 17.36
N ARG A 383 5.51 -42.77 16.07
CA ARG A 383 6.66 -42.63 15.18
C ARG A 383 6.69 -41.32 14.39
N PHE A 384 5.64 -40.51 14.44
CA PHE A 384 5.47 -39.35 13.57
C PHE A 384 6.69 -38.40 13.60
N PHE A 385 7.20 -38.08 14.80
CA PHE A 385 8.38 -37.23 14.94
C PHE A 385 9.63 -37.83 14.29
N VAL A 386 9.92 -39.09 14.55
CA VAL A 386 11.06 -39.80 13.93
C VAL A 386 10.90 -39.85 12.41
N ASP A 387 9.72 -40.26 11.92
CA ASP A 387 9.40 -40.43 10.49
C ASP A 387 9.37 -39.12 9.70
N ARG A 388 9.20 -37.99 10.40
CA ARG A 388 9.18 -36.65 9.81
C ARG A 388 10.46 -35.85 10.13
N GLY A 389 11.46 -36.47 10.75
CA GLY A 389 12.77 -35.87 11.00
C GLY A 389 12.74 -34.76 12.05
N PHE A 390 11.88 -34.88 13.07
CA PHE A 390 11.88 -33.97 14.21
C PHE A 390 12.89 -34.43 15.27
N ARG A 391 13.66 -33.47 15.76
CA ARG A 391 14.52 -33.54 16.93
C ARG A 391 13.80 -32.90 18.11
N VAL A 392 13.91 -33.51 19.29
CA VAL A 392 13.21 -33.09 20.51
C VAL A 392 14.23 -32.63 21.55
N TYR A 393 14.01 -31.44 22.09
CA TYR A 393 14.84 -30.85 23.12
C TYR A 393 13.97 -30.46 24.33
N PRO A 394 14.40 -30.68 25.57
CA PRO A 394 13.71 -30.12 26.74
C PRO A 394 13.62 -28.58 26.67
N ASN A 395 12.55 -28.04 27.22
CA ASN A 395 12.43 -26.61 27.49
C ASN A 395 13.35 -26.21 28.66
N GLY A 396 14.00 -25.05 28.56
CA GLY A 396 14.93 -24.56 29.57
C GLY A 396 16.37 -25.10 29.40
N GLY A 397 17.34 -24.32 29.87
CA GLY A 397 18.78 -24.58 29.72
C GLY A 397 19.39 -23.92 28.47
N GLU A 398 20.63 -23.42 28.59
CA GLU A 398 21.35 -22.75 27.49
C GLU A 398 21.73 -23.71 26.35
N SER A 399 21.84 -25.01 26.62
CA SER A 399 22.18 -26.05 25.63
C SER A 399 21.58 -27.40 26.04
N PRO A 400 20.25 -27.57 25.96
CA PRO A 400 19.61 -28.78 26.40
C PRO A 400 19.97 -29.94 25.47
N ARG A 401 20.33 -31.08 26.08
CA ARG A 401 20.66 -32.31 25.36
C ARG A 401 19.42 -32.84 24.66
N GLU A 402 19.59 -33.28 23.41
CA GLU A 402 18.54 -33.93 22.64
C GLU A 402 18.02 -35.18 23.37
N VAL A 403 16.71 -35.39 23.30
CA VAL A 403 16.04 -36.58 23.82
C VAL A 403 15.51 -37.39 22.64
N ASP A 404 15.70 -38.70 22.69
CA ASP A 404 15.11 -39.61 21.71
C ASP A 404 13.57 -39.55 21.79
N PRO A 405 12.87 -39.14 20.72
CA PRO A 405 11.41 -39.11 20.70
C PRO A 405 10.77 -40.47 21.04
N ALA A 406 11.42 -41.59 20.71
CA ALA A 406 10.88 -42.92 20.97
C ALA A 406 10.87 -43.29 22.47
N GLY A 407 11.68 -42.63 23.30
CA GLY A 407 11.76 -42.84 24.75
C GLY A 407 10.75 -42.03 25.56
N ILE A 408 9.94 -41.17 24.92
CA ILE A 408 8.99 -40.28 25.59
C ILE A 408 7.59 -40.91 25.61
N ASP A 409 6.94 -40.92 26.78
CA ASP A 409 5.55 -41.34 26.96
C ASP A 409 4.57 -40.24 26.48
N TRP A 410 4.48 -40.07 25.15
CA TRP A 410 3.68 -39.03 24.50
C TRP A 410 2.20 -38.97 24.93
N PRO A 411 1.50 -40.10 25.16
CA PRO A 411 0.13 -40.08 25.69
C PRO A 411 -0.02 -39.32 27.02
N ARG A 412 1.03 -39.25 27.83
CA ARG A 412 1.05 -38.51 29.11
C ARG A 412 1.56 -37.07 28.99
N VAL A 413 2.08 -36.66 27.83
CA VAL A 413 2.55 -35.30 27.62
C VAL A 413 1.34 -34.38 27.45
N SER A 414 1.21 -33.41 28.36
CA SER A 414 0.17 -32.38 28.29
C SER A 414 0.49 -31.34 27.22
N ALA A 415 -0.56 -30.85 26.56
CA ALA A 415 -0.48 -29.65 25.74
C ALA A 415 -0.19 -28.43 26.65
N GLU A 416 -0.93 -28.30 27.75
CA GLU A 416 -0.67 -27.27 28.75
C GLU A 416 0.69 -27.50 29.40
N GLY A 417 1.59 -26.52 29.27
CA GLY A 417 2.97 -26.63 29.73
C GLY A 417 3.86 -27.55 28.88
N PHE A 418 3.54 -27.75 27.59
CA PHE A 418 4.31 -28.59 26.65
C PHE A 418 5.83 -28.46 26.88
N PRO A 419 6.53 -29.49 27.38
CA PRO A 419 7.84 -29.34 28.02
C PRO A 419 9.02 -29.43 27.05
N TYR A 420 8.75 -29.42 25.74
CA TYR A 420 9.77 -29.63 24.71
C TYR A 420 9.77 -28.52 23.65
N ARG A 421 10.93 -28.34 23.02
CA ARG A 421 11.12 -27.65 21.74
C ARG A 421 11.32 -28.68 20.65
N LEU A 422 10.65 -28.45 19.52
CA LEU A 422 10.75 -29.32 18.35
C LEU A 422 11.53 -28.58 17.25
N ARG A 423 12.47 -29.30 16.62
CA ARG A 423 13.17 -28.82 15.42
C ARG A 423 13.04 -29.86 14.33
N GLN A 424 12.48 -29.47 13.18
CA GLN A 424 12.50 -30.34 11.99
C GLN A 424 13.82 -30.15 11.24
N GLU A 425 14.48 -31.26 10.95
CA GLU A 425 15.72 -31.30 10.18
C GLU A 425 15.48 -30.96 8.70
N PRO A 426 16.51 -30.50 7.96
CA PRO A 426 16.38 -30.26 6.54
C PRO A 426 16.03 -31.54 5.77
N GLY A 427 15.15 -31.42 4.76
CA GLY A 427 14.71 -32.58 3.98
C GLY A 427 13.50 -32.30 3.10
N ALA A 428 13.12 -33.29 2.28
CA ALA A 428 12.02 -33.17 1.31
C ALA A 428 10.65 -32.92 1.95
N ARG A 429 10.53 -33.26 3.24
CA ARG A 429 9.29 -33.12 4.02
C ARG A 429 9.37 -32.00 5.05
N ASN A 430 10.43 -31.19 5.02
CA ASN A 430 10.57 -30.06 5.93
C ASN A 430 9.47 -29.02 5.62
N SER A 431 8.77 -28.55 6.64
CA SER A 431 7.61 -27.66 6.47
C SER A 431 7.99 -26.27 5.94
N MET A 432 9.26 -25.86 6.10
CA MET A 432 9.85 -24.66 5.49
C MET A 432 10.39 -24.89 4.06
N GLY A 433 10.25 -26.11 3.53
CA GLY A 433 10.72 -26.48 2.20
C GLY A 433 12.25 -26.49 2.10
N ARG A 434 12.77 -26.12 0.92
CA ARG A 434 14.21 -26.16 0.61
C ARG A 434 14.93 -24.85 0.85
N VAL A 435 14.22 -23.73 0.76
CA VAL A 435 14.79 -22.38 0.87
C VAL A 435 13.85 -21.49 1.66
N ALA A 436 14.41 -20.71 2.57
CA ALA A 436 13.72 -19.63 3.27
C ALA A 436 14.46 -18.31 3.06
N PHE A 437 13.75 -17.22 2.85
CA PHE A 437 14.30 -15.88 2.72
C PHE A 437 14.16 -15.16 4.06
N VAL A 438 15.28 -14.63 4.54
CA VAL A 438 15.39 -14.01 5.85
C VAL A 438 14.92 -12.58 5.76
N LEU A 439 13.87 -12.27 6.52
CA LEU A 439 13.30 -10.93 6.66
C LEU A 439 13.34 -10.57 8.14
N PRO A 440 14.34 -9.85 8.67
CA PRO A 440 14.30 -9.43 10.07
C PRO A 440 13.06 -8.55 10.34
N ASN A 441 12.16 -9.01 11.20
CA ASN A 441 10.90 -8.32 11.54
C ASN A 441 10.38 -8.78 12.93
N PRO A 442 9.52 -7.98 13.61
CA PRO A 442 9.06 -8.29 14.97
C PRO A 442 7.95 -9.36 15.04
N PHE A 443 7.57 -9.97 13.91
CA PHE A 443 6.48 -10.94 13.82
C PHE A 443 6.97 -12.37 13.57
N ASP A 444 8.29 -12.58 13.47
CA ASP A 444 8.91 -13.87 13.12
C ASP A 444 8.37 -14.46 11.79
N ILE A 445 8.02 -13.59 10.83
CA ILE A 445 7.48 -13.98 9.52
C ILE A 445 8.58 -14.13 8.49
N PHE A 446 8.54 -15.23 7.74
CA PHE A 446 9.46 -15.53 6.65
C PHE A 446 8.73 -15.67 5.31
N LEU A 447 9.45 -15.46 4.21
CA LEU A 447 9.07 -16.02 2.91
C LEU A 447 9.77 -17.37 2.77
N HIS A 448 9.07 -18.45 2.47
CA HIS A 448 9.71 -19.76 2.39
C HIS A 448 9.04 -20.73 1.40
N ASP A 449 9.80 -21.71 0.94
CA ASP A 449 9.31 -22.83 0.13
C ASP A 449 8.38 -23.75 0.94
N THR A 450 7.70 -24.68 0.28
CA THR A 450 6.87 -25.67 0.96
C THR A 450 6.79 -26.98 0.18
N PRO A 451 6.75 -28.14 0.87
CA PRO A 451 6.50 -29.42 0.21
C PRO A 451 5.05 -29.54 -0.27
N GLU A 452 4.12 -28.75 0.25
CA GLU A 452 2.68 -28.80 -0.06
C GLU A 452 2.30 -27.95 -1.27
N ARG A 453 2.99 -28.12 -2.40
CA ARG A 453 2.82 -27.27 -3.60
C ARG A 453 1.41 -27.26 -4.18
N TRP A 454 0.67 -28.35 -4.01
CA TRP A 454 -0.73 -28.46 -4.46
C TRP A 454 -1.66 -27.42 -3.80
N LEU A 455 -1.26 -26.81 -2.67
CA LEU A 455 -2.04 -25.75 -2.02
C LEU A 455 -2.09 -24.44 -2.82
N PHE A 456 -1.14 -24.21 -3.75
CA PHE A 456 -1.16 -23.02 -4.61
C PHE A 456 -2.27 -23.08 -5.69
N GLU A 457 -2.93 -24.23 -5.86
CA GLU A 457 -4.08 -24.40 -6.75
C GLU A 457 -5.40 -24.00 -6.09
N ARG A 458 -5.41 -23.72 -4.78
CA ARG A 458 -6.59 -23.23 -4.06
C ARG A 458 -6.85 -21.76 -4.38
N ASP A 459 -8.13 -21.39 -4.50
CA ASP A 459 -8.55 -19.99 -4.66
C ASP A 459 -8.21 -19.16 -3.41
N THR A 460 -8.70 -19.63 -2.26
CA THR A 460 -8.41 -19.03 -0.96
C THR A 460 -7.15 -19.68 -0.38
N ARG A 461 -6.11 -18.86 -0.17
CA ARG A 461 -4.79 -19.32 0.30
C ARG A 461 -4.41 -18.77 1.68
N THR A 462 -5.40 -18.52 2.53
CA THR A 462 -5.24 -18.28 3.98
C THR A 462 -5.10 -19.61 4.72
N LEU A 463 -3.93 -20.26 4.60
CA LEU A 463 -3.70 -21.66 5.04
C LEU A 463 -2.45 -21.83 5.92
N SER A 464 -1.71 -20.75 6.19
CA SER A 464 -0.50 -20.79 7.01
C SER A 464 -0.72 -20.27 8.43
N GLU A 465 0.31 -20.39 9.26
CA GLU A 465 0.34 -19.87 10.63
C GLU A 465 0.97 -18.47 10.70
N GLY A 466 0.69 -17.63 9.70
CA GLY A 466 1.18 -16.24 9.60
C GLY A 466 2.38 -16.03 8.67
N CYS A 467 3.27 -17.03 8.53
CA CYS A 467 4.36 -17.00 7.54
C CYS A 467 3.85 -17.02 6.08
N VAL A 468 4.67 -16.58 5.14
CA VAL A 468 4.30 -16.54 3.72
C VAL A 468 5.01 -17.67 2.96
N ARG A 469 4.23 -18.63 2.45
CA ARG A 469 4.78 -19.69 1.58
C ARG A 469 4.74 -19.22 0.13
N ILE A 470 5.82 -19.42 -0.62
CA ILE A 470 5.95 -18.98 -2.01
C ILE A 470 5.92 -20.15 -3.00
N GLU A 471 5.29 -19.95 -4.16
CA GLU A 471 5.12 -21.00 -5.17
C GLU A 471 6.44 -21.43 -5.82
N ARG A 472 7.35 -20.47 -6.05
CA ARG A 472 8.56 -20.67 -6.84
C ARG A 472 9.79 -20.05 -6.18
N PHE A 473 10.45 -20.80 -5.31
CA PHE A 473 11.63 -20.29 -4.61
C PHE A 473 12.86 -20.09 -5.52
N MET A 474 13.07 -20.94 -6.53
CA MET A 474 14.30 -20.88 -7.34
C MET A 474 14.41 -19.57 -8.15
N PRO A 475 13.38 -19.11 -8.88
CA PRO A 475 13.42 -17.80 -9.55
C PRO A 475 13.71 -16.64 -8.59
N LEU A 476 13.10 -16.64 -7.39
CA LEU A 476 13.34 -15.59 -6.39
C LEU A 476 14.76 -15.65 -5.83
N ALA A 477 15.30 -16.86 -5.58
CA ALA A 477 16.66 -17.04 -5.11
C ALA A 477 17.71 -16.56 -6.12
N LEU A 478 17.53 -16.90 -7.40
CA LEU A 478 18.41 -16.44 -8.49
C LEU A 478 18.34 -14.92 -8.66
N TYR A 479 17.14 -14.36 -8.57
CA TYR A 479 16.98 -12.91 -8.61
C TYR A 479 17.66 -12.23 -7.41
N ALA A 480 17.45 -12.73 -6.21
CA ALA A 480 18.00 -12.16 -4.98
C ALA A 480 19.53 -12.23 -4.92
N LEU A 481 20.12 -13.27 -5.51
CA LEU A 481 21.58 -13.49 -5.55
C LEU A 481 22.24 -12.91 -6.81
N ARG A 482 21.51 -12.16 -7.65
CA ARG A 482 22.06 -11.51 -8.84
C ARG A 482 23.27 -10.63 -8.49
N GLY A 483 24.29 -10.67 -9.34
CA GLY A 483 25.57 -10.02 -9.09
C GLY A 483 26.52 -10.81 -8.19
N SER A 484 26.10 -11.99 -7.69
CA SER A 484 27.05 -13.00 -7.22
C SER A 484 27.48 -13.89 -8.38
N GLU A 485 28.76 -13.85 -8.75
CA GLU A 485 29.35 -14.75 -9.77
C GLU A 485 29.27 -16.23 -9.35
N ASP A 486 29.18 -16.42 -8.05
CA ASP A 486 29.32 -17.69 -7.36
C ASP A 486 28.01 -18.47 -7.24
N TRP A 487 26.85 -17.79 -7.26
CA TRP A 487 25.55 -18.38 -6.97
C TRP A 487 24.64 -18.49 -8.21
N ASN A 488 24.87 -19.53 -9.00
CA ASN A 488 23.98 -19.94 -10.10
C ASN A 488 23.02 -21.07 -9.67
N GLU A 489 22.07 -21.42 -10.54
CA GLU A 489 21.06 -22.46 -10.26
C GLU A 489 21.71 -23.81 -9.93
N GLY A 490 22.77 -24.19 -10.64
CA GLY A 490 23.49 -25.44 -10.43
C GLY A 490 24.08 -25.53 -9.02
N ARG A 491 24.72 -24.46 -8.54
CA ARG A 491 25.24 -24.40 -7.16
C ARG A 491 24.12 -24.47 -6.12
N ILE A 492 23.03 -23.73 -6.31
CA ILE A 492 21.89 -23.76 -5.37
C ILE A 492 21.33 -25.18 -5.28
N ARG A 493 21.16 -25.87 -6.42
CA ARG A 493 20.71 -27.28 -6.45
C ARG A 493 21.68 -28.21 -5.73
N ALA A 494 22.99 -28.08 -5.98
CA ALA A 494 24.01 -28.88 -5.31
C ALA A 494 24.01 -28.67 -3.79
N GLU A 495 23.83 -27.44 -3.31
CA GLU A 495 23.71 -27.16 -1.87
C GLU A 495 22.42 -27.77 -1.29
N ILE A 496 21.29 -27.69 -2.00
CA ILE A 496 20.03 -28.36 -1.59
C ILE A 496 20.23 -29.88 -1.47
N GLU A 497 20.89 -30.50 -2.45
CA GLU A 497 21.18 -31.94 -2.46
C GLU A 497 22.10 -32.37 -1.33
N SER A 498 23.02 -31.49 -0.89
CA SER A 498 23.91 -31.76 0.23
C SER A 498 23.19 -31.91 1.58
N LEU A 499 21.94 -31.44 1.69
CA LEU A 499 21.14 -31.32 2.91
C LEU A 499 21.80 -30.50 4.05
N ARG A 500 22.96 -29.88 3.80
CA ARG A 500 23.63 -29.04 4.79
C ARG A 500 22.90 -27.71 4.92
N HIS A 501 22.59 -27.34 6.15
CA HIS A 501 22.06 -26.02 6.48
C HIS A 501 23.07 -24.92 6.11
N ARG A 502 22.67 -23.98 5.26
CA ARG A 502 23.55 -22.91 4.78
C ARG A 502 22.81 -21.59 4.72
N LYS A 503 23.28 -20.58 5.46
CA LYS A 503 22.88 -19.19 5.26
C LYS A 503 23.77 -18.54 4.20
N VAL A 504 23.14 -17.82 3.27
CA VAL A 504 23.77 -17.11 2.17
C VAL A 504 23.33 -15.65 2.21
N SER A 505 24.26 -14.74 2.50
CA SER A 505 23.96 -13.30 2.46
C SER A 505 23.73 -12.84 1.04
N LEU A 506 22.76 -11.94 0.84
CA LEU A 506 22.52 -11.33 -0.45
C LEU A 506 23.60 -10.26 -0.74
N PRO A 507 24.05 -10.10 -2.00
CA PRO A 507 24.98 -9.02 -2.37
C PRO A 507 24.42 -7.63 -2.07
N ARG A 508 23.11 -7.46 -2.24
CA ARG A 508 22.37 -6.23 -1.90
C ARG A 508 21.06 -6.61 -1.22
N PRO A 509 20.75 -6.05 -0.04
CA PRO A 509 19.46 -6.26 0.58
C PRO A 509 18.31 -5.77 -0.30
N ILE A 510 17.17 -6.47 -0.28
CA ILE A 510 15.98 -6.13 -1.09
C ILE A 510 14.84 -5.75 -0.14
N PRO A 511 14.30 -4.52 -0.20
CA PRO A 511 13.09 -4.15 0.54
C PRO A 511 11.92 -5.07 0.21
N VAL A 512 11.18 -5.50 1.24
CA VAL A 512 9.99 -6.35 1.12
C VAL A 512 8.83 -5.67 1.84
N TYR A 513 7.73 -5.46 1.12
CA TYR A 513 6.48 -4.94 1.68
C TYR A 513 5.42 -6.02 1.61
N VAL A 514 4.97 -6.49 2.77
CA VAL A 514 3.82 -7.36 2.90
C VAL A 514 2.62 -6.47 3.16
N LEU A 515 1.66 -6.42 2.24
CA LEU A 515 0.56 -5.46 2.23
C LEU A 515 -0.78 -6.18 2.09
N TYR A 516 -1.84 -5.59 2.64
CA TYR A 516 -3.21 -6.06 2.46
C TYR A 516 -3.94 -5.12 1.47
N LEU A 517 -3.98 -5.48 0.19
CA LEU A 517 -4.58 -4.66 -0.88
C LEU A 517 -5.69 -5.42 -1.59
N THR A 518 -6.94 -4.98 -1.43
CA THR A 518 -8.11 -5.70 -1.96
C THR A 518 -8.45 -5.32 -3.41
N SER A 519 -7.78 -4.30 -3.97
CA SER A 519 -7.74 -4.05 -5.41
C SER A 519 -6.34 -3.62 -5.85
N TRP A 520 -5.93 -3.94 -7.07
CA TRP A 520 -4.66 -3.53 -7.64
C TRP A 520 -4.70 -3.65 -9.17
N VAL A 521 -3.66 -3.18 -9.85
CA VAL A 521 -3.58 -3.22 -11.31
C VAL A 521 -2.27 -3.88 -11.72
N ASP A 522 -2.37 -4.95 -12.51
CA ASP A 522 -1.20 -5.65 -13.03
C ASP A 522 -0.52 -4.87 -14.17
N ASP A 523 0.62 -5.38 -14.64
CA ASP A 523 1.37 -4.77 -15.74
C ASP A 523 0.66 -4.81 -17.10
N ALA A 524 -0.39 -5.63 -17.24
CA ALA A 524 -1.24 -5.64 -18.43
C ALA A 524 -2.37 -4.58 -18.36
N GLY A 525 -2.45 -3.81 -17.27
CA GLY A 525 -3.50 -2.81 -17.03
C GLY A 525 -4.84 -3.42 -16.60
N ALA A 526 -4.87 -4.72 -16.26
CA ALA A 526 -6.05 -5.37 -15.74
C ALA A 526 -6.20 -5.06 -14.25
N VAL A 527 -7.40 -4.63 -13.86
CA VAL A 527 -7.72 -4.43 -12.44
C VAL A 527 -8.14 -5.76 -11.82
N HIS A 528 -7.52 -6.05 -10.68
CA HIS A 528 -7.81 -7.21 -9.86
C HIS A 528 -8.62 -6.80 -8.63
N PHE A 529 -9.47 -7.69 -8.17
CA PHE A 529 -10.21 -7.53 -6.92
C PHE A 529 -10.19 -8.81 -6.10
N ALA A 530 -9.74 -8.70 -4.86
CA ALA A 530 -9.80 -9.77 -3.89
C ALA A 530 -11.00 -9.62 -2.94
N SER A 531 -11.43 -10.72 -2.34
CA SER A 531 -12.32 -10.69 -1.19
C SER A 531 -11.58 -10.17 0.05
N ASP A 532 -12.30 -9.48 0.96
CA ASP A 532 -11.78 -9.08 2.27
C ASP A 532 -11.68 -10.28 3.25
N ALA A 533 -10.77 -11.20 2.97
CA ALA A 533 -10.59 -12.44 3.72
C ALA A 533 -10.23 -12.25 5.22
N TYR A 534 -9.73 -11.06 5.61
CA TYR A 534 -9.37 -10.75 6.99
C TYR A 534 -10.28 -9.69 7.63
N GLN A 535 -11.33 -9.24 6.93
CA GLN A 535 -12.27 -8.22 7.42
C GLN A 535 -11.58 -6.90 7.83
N ARG A 536 -10.57 -6.47 7.06
CA ARG A 536 -9.74 -5.28 7.34
C ARG A 536 -10.22 -4.01 6.63
N GLU A 537 -11.38 -4.04 5.96
CA GLU A 537 -11.96 -2.86 5.31
C GLU A 537 -12.96 -2.09 6.21
N GLY A 538 -13.36 -2.63 7.36
CA GLY A 538 -14.51 -2.09 8.13
C GLY A 538 -14.41 -0.62 8.57
N VAL A 539 -13.25 -0.16 9.04
CA VAL A 539 -13.08 1.27 9.38
C VAL A 539 -13.06 2.12 8.10
N LEU A 540 -12.39 1.63 7.06
CA LEU A 540 -12.27 2.30 5.77
C LEU A 540 -13.64 2.49 5.08
N GLU A 541 -14.58 1.55 5.26
CA GLU A 541 -15.97 1.66 4.76
C GLU A 541 -16.70 2.90 5.25
N ARG A 542 -16.41 3.37 6.46
CA ARG A 542 -17.03 4.59 7.00
C ARG A 542 -16.58 5.85 6.26
N TYR A 543 -15.35 5.86 5.74
CA TYR A 543 -14.76 7.00 5.05
C TYR A 543 -14.89 6.93 3.53
N TYR A 544 -15.05 5.71 3.02
CA TYR A 544 -15.19 5.35 1.60
C TYR A 544 -16.35 4.35 1.42
N PRO A 545 -17.60 4.74 1.69
CA PRO A 545 -18.74 3.84 1.58
C PRO A 545 -19.08 3.54 0.12
N ALA A 546 -19.71 2.38 -0.12
CA ALA A 546 -20.17 1.98 -1.44
C ALA A 546 -21.33 2.85 -1.95
N SER A 547 -22.27 3.20 -1.07
CA SER A 547 -23.29 4.20 -1.34
C SER A 547 -22.91 5.49 -0.61
N GLU A 548 -22.84 6.61 -1.33
CA GLU A 548 -23.05 7.90 -0.66
C GLU A 548 -24.43 7.82 -0.03
N GLY A 549 -24.52 7.87 1.30
CA GLY A 549 -25.80 7.93 1.99
C GLY A 549 -26.61 9.06 1.36
N SER A 550 -27.77 8.70 0.82
CA SER A 550 -28.76 9.61 0.23
C SER A 550 -29.07 10.80 1.14
#